data_AF-A0A7V9KCQ0-F1
#
_entry.id   AF-A0A7V9KCQ0-F1
#
_cell.length_a   1.000
_cell.length_b   1.000
_cell.length_c   1.000
_cell.angle_alpha   90.00
_cell.angle_beta   90.00
_cell.angle_gamma   90.00
#
_symmetry.space_group_name_H-M   'P 1'
#
loop_
_entity.id
_entity.type
_entity.pdbx_description
1 polymer ?
#
loop_
_entity_poly.entity_id
_entity_poly.type
_entity_poly.pdbx_seq_one_letter_code
_entity_poly.pdbx_strand_id
1 'polypeptide(L)'
;MSPRATCRICSGELELRVAGASAPPTADAMSPTLHDPGRHGDLSRCRECGTVHQPALPSGPALFDLYRDMSDAAYLDEEAGRRATANRLLDLVAGHNPDGRLLDVGCGHGLLLDEARRRGYEATGLELSRSAARYARETLALDVREEAFEDFRDAEGFDVVVLADVIEHLDDPNAALDACAGLLRPGGVLCVVTPDPSSPTALLAGRRWWGFVPAHTNLLPRRTLRELLSVRGLVISTDVGLVRTFSAAYWVQGFAQRLGKVGDAVTRLAERLPGDASLSLSLGDERVVLAHRVEVRRAAQPVLFDRGGDQKVHVVLPAYKAGMTVAQVVDEMPDGAADRALLVDDFSPDDTSEVALALGLDTLRHPANRGYGANQKTCYVHALREGADVVVMVHADNQYDPALIPQMVEPILAGAADVVMGSRLLDDRAVQGGMPRWKWVGNRFLTAIENRAFGAHFSEYHTGYRAFSADFLRSIAFLRNSDEFVFDQEIFAQITARGARVTEIAIPTRYFHEASSVSFPTSVKYGLRTLVVLARYRVDRKRGRWAL
;
A
#
# COMPACT_ATOMS: atom_id res chain seq x y z
N MET A 1 17.07 10.13 -32.50
CA MET A 1 16.64 9.24 -31.40
C MET A 1 15.44 9.90 -30.75
N SER A 2 14.23 9.33 -30.83
CA SER A 2 13.10 9.83 -30.04
C SER A 2 13.48 9.82 -28.56
N PRO A 3 13.07 10.81 -27.75
CA PRO A 3 13.31 10.79 -26.31
C PRO A 3 12.82 9.46 -25.75
N ARG A 4 13.66 8.75 -24.99
CA ARG A 4 13.24 7.52 -24.30
C ARG A 4 12.10 7.92 -23.36
N ALA A 5 10.92 7.33 -23.56
CA ALA A 5 9.81 7.54 -22.64
C ALA A 5 10.21 7.09 -21.23
N THR A 6 9.96 7.95 -20.23
CA THR A 6 10.17 7.67 -18.81
C THR A 6 8.88 7.21 -18.17
N CYS A 7 8.98 6.48 -17.06
CA CYS A 7 7.83 6.04 -16.29
C CYS A 7 7.03 7.23 -15.74
N ARG A 8 5.72 7.27 -15.99
CA ARG A 8 4.81 8.32 -15.47
C ARG A 8 4.61 8.27 -13.95
N ILE A 9 5.04 7.19 -13.30
CA ILE A 9 4.88 7.00 -11.84
C ILE A 9 6.11 7.44 -11.06
N CYS A 10 7.31 7.04 -11.51
CA CYS A 10 8.54 7.25 -10.74
C CYS A 10 9.71 7.78 -11.59
N SER A 11 9.46 8.21 -12.83
CA SER A 11 10.47 8.71 -13.78
C SER A 11 11.58 7.72 -14.15
N GLY A 12 11.47 6.46 -13.74
CA GLY A 12 12.44 5.39 -14.03
C GLY A 12 12.44 4.95 -15.50
N GLU A 13 13.45 4.18 -15.87
CA GLU A 13 13.62 3.68 -17.24
C GLU A 13 12.52 2.66 -17.62
N LEU A 14 11.93 2.85 -18.79
CA LEU A 14 10.97 1.92 -19.40
C LEU A 14 11.68 0.92 -20.31
N GLU A 15 11.29 -0.34 -20.21
CA GLU A 15 11.76 -1.44 -21.04
C GLU A 15 10.58 -2.11 -21.74
N LEU A 16 10.59 -2.15 -23.07
CA LEU A 16 9.57 -2.87 -23.84
C LEU A 16 9.54 -4.35 -23.41
N ARG A 17 8.38 -4.82 -22.96
CA ARG A 17 8.17 -6.20 -22.51
C ARG A 17 7.32 -7.01 -23.46
N VAL A 18 6.31 -6.40 -24.06
CA VAL A 18 5.43 -7.05 -25.00
C VAL A 18 5.24 -6.11 -26.18
N ALA A 19 5.62 -6.57 -27.37
CA ALA A 19 5.27 -5.87 -28.60
C ALA A 19 3.79 -6.11 -28.89
N GLY A 20 3.05 -5.03 -29.14
CA GLY A 20 1.62 -5.05 -29.45
C GLY A 20 1.35 -4.97 -30.95
N ALA A 21 0.07 -5.02 -31.32
CA ALA A 21 -0.36 -4.67 -32.66
C ALA A 21 -0.59 -3.15 -32.71
N SER A 22 0.22 -2.42 -33.49
CA SER A 22 0.10 -0.97 -33.67
C SER A 22 -1.18 -0.59 -34.44
N ALA A 23 -2.33 -0.65 -33.76
CA ALA A 23 -3.58 -0.07 -34.24
C ALA A 23 -3.76 1.33 -33.62
N PRO A 24 -4.30 2.32 -34.35
CA PRO A 24 -4.60 3.62 -33.79
C PRO A 24 -5.65 3.47 -32.67
N PRO A 25 -5.53 4.24 -31.58
CA PRO A 25 -6.55 4.25 -30.54
C PRO A 25 -7.85 4.84 -31.09
N THR A 26 -8.95 4.12 -30.91
CA THR A 26 -10.30 4.55 -31.30
C THR A 26 -11.19 4.63 -30.05
N ALA A 27 -12.30 5.36 -30.14
CA ALA A 27 -13.28 5.43 -29.04
C ALA A 27 -13.81 4.03 -28.66
N ASP A 28 -14.10 3.17 -29.64
CA ASP A 28 -14.51 1.78 -29.40
C ASP A 28 -13.46 0.97 -28.64
N ALA A 29 -12.17 1.28 -28.83
CA ALA A 29 -11.07 0.61 -28.13
C ALA A 29 -10.99 0.99 -26.65
N MET A 30 -11.69 2.05 -26.23
CA MET A 30 -11.81 2.48 -24.83
C MET A 30 -12.97 1.78 -24.08
N SER A 31 -13.77 0.96 -24.79
CA SER A 31 -14.91 0.27 -24.19
C SER A 31 -14.47 -0.72 -23.11
N PRO A 32 -15.04 -0.67 -21.88
CA PRO A 32 -14.73 -1.60 -20.80
C PRO A 32 -15.03 -3.07 -21.14
N THR A 33 -16.00 -3.35 -22.01
CA THR A 33 -16.29 -4.73 -22.46
C THR A 33 -15.35 -5.23 -23.56
N LEU A 34 -14.48 -4.38 -24.12
CA LEU A 34 -13.58 -4.78 -25.19
C LEU A 34 -12.37 -5.55 -24.64
N HIS A 35 -12.56 -6.86 -24.66
CA HIS A 35 -11.72 -7.83 -23.99
C HIS A 35 -11.20 -8.83 -25.03
N ASP A 36 -10.11 -8.49 -25.73
CA ASP A 36 -9.51 -9.33 -26.77
C ASP A 36 -8.06 -9.71 -26.39
N PRO A 37 -7.86 -10.86 -25.71
CA PRO A 37 -6.55 -11.27 -25.19
C PRO A 37 -5.45 -11.31 -26.25
N GLY A 38 -4.45 -10.42 -26.09
CA GLY A 38 -3.31 -10.28 -26.99
C GLY A 38 -3.47 -9.18 -28.04
N ARG A 39 -4.60 -8.47 -28.05
CA ARG A 39 -4.81 -7.28 -28.88
C ARG A 39 -4.69 -6.02 -28.01
N HIS A 40 -3.46 -5.60 -27.81
CA HIS A 40 -3.09 -4.39 -27.07
C HIS A 40 -1.94 -3.67 -27.80
N GLY A 41 -1.64 -2.42 -27.40
CA GLY A 41 -0.49 -1.69 -27.90
C GLY A 41 0.83 -2.22 -27.33
N ASP A 42 1.95 -1.58 -27.66
CA ASP A 42 3.24 -1.91 -27.03
C ASP A 42 3.17 -1.70 -25.52
N LEU A 43 3.63 -2.69 -24.75
CA LEU A 43 3.64 -2.65 -23.28
C LEU A 43 5.07 -2.54 -22.78
N SER A 44 5.38 -1.43 -22.13
CA SER A 44 6.70 -1.13 -21.57
C SER A 44 6.65 -1.14 -20.05
N ARG A 45 7.52 -1.92 -19.41
CA ARG A 45 7.58 -2.04 -17.94
C ARG A 45 8.69 -1.19 -17.37
N CYS A 46 8.38 -0.41 -16.34
CA CYS A 46 9.38 0.32 -15.58
C CYS A 46 10.31 -0.65 -14.81
N ARG A 47 11.61 -0.40 -14.85
CA ARG A 47 12.61 -1.20 -14.11
C ARG A 47 12.55 -1.01 -12.59
N GLU A 48 12.06 0.14 -12.13
CA GLU A 48 12.04 0.52 -10.72
C GLU A 48 10.74 0.11 -10.01
N CYS A 49 9.62 0.75 -10.36
CA CYS A 49 8.33 0.44 -9.71
C CYS A 49 7.67 -0.81 -10.30
N GLY A 50 7.97 -1.16 -11.55
CA GLY A 50 7.36 -2.29 -12.23
C GLY A 50 6.04 -1.99 -12.92
N THR A 51 5.57 -0.73 -12.90
CA THR A 51 4.40 -0.26 -13.66
C THR A 51 4.54 -0.57 -15.13
N VAL A 52 3.46 -1.06 -15.74
CA VAL A 52 3.39 -1.33 -17.18
C VAL A 52 2.66 -0.17 -17.84
N HIS A 53 3.28 0.42 -18.85
CA HIS A 53 2.76 1.56 -19.61
C HIS A 53 2.44 1.14 -21.04
N GLN A 54 1.39 1.73 -21.60
CA GLN A 54 1.07 1.65 -23.02
C GLN A 54 1.32 3.01 -23.70
N PRO A 55 2.55 3.33 -24.12
CA PRO A 55 2.94 4.66 -24.60
C PRO A 55 2.29 5.08 -25.92
N ALA A 56 1.62 4.17 -26.62
CA ALA A 56 0.91 4.48 -27.87
C ALA A 56 -0.42 5.23 -27.65
N LEU A 57 -0.96 5.22 -26.42
CA LEU A 57 -2.17 5.98 -26.09
C LEU A 57 -1.85 7.48 -25.96
N PRO A 58 -2.76 8.36 -26.43
CA PRO A 58 -2.61 9.80 -26.23
C PRO A 58 -2.68 10.16 -24.74
N SER A 59 -2.22 11.37 -24.44
CA SER A 59 -2.26 11.99 -23.11
C SER A 59 -3.20 13.20 -23.10
N GLY A 60 -3.64 13.61 -21.90
CA GLY A 60 -4.45 14.81 -21.69
C GLY A 60 -5.74 14.88 -22.55
N PRO A 61 -6.08 16.05 -23.13
CA PRO A 61 -7.37 16.26 -23.81
C PRO A 61 -7.68 15.25 -24.92
N ALA A 62 -6.67 14.80 -25.67
CA ALA A 62 -6.88 13.82 -26.75
C ALA A 62 -7.30 12.44 -26.21
N LEU A 63 -6.87 12.06 -25.00
CA LEU A 63 -7.35 10.86 -24.33
C LEU A 63 -8.80 11.05 -23.86
N PHE A 64 -9.11 12.23 -23.30
CA PHE A 64 -10.46 12.55 -22.83
C PHE A 64 -11.49 12.56 -23.97
N ASP A 65 -11.11 13.05 -25.15
CA ASP A 65 -11.97 13.03 -26.33
C ASP A 65 -12.32 11.58 -26.75
N LEU A 66 -11.37 10.65 -26.69
CA LEU A 66 -11.63 9.23 -26.96
C LEU A 66 -12.64 8.62 -25.97
N TYR A 67 -12.53 8.94 -24.68
CA TYR A 67 -13.51 8.49 -23.68
C TYR A 67 -14.87 9.15 -23.85
N ARG A 68 -14.90 10.44 -24.20
CA ARG A 68 -16.14 11.19 -24.38
C ARG A 68 -17.01 10.62 -25.51
N ASP A 69 -16.35 10.16 -26.57
CA ASP A 69 -16.98 9.57 -27.75
C ASP A 69 -17.19 8.04 -27.63
N MET A 70 -16.69 7.40 -26.57
CA MET A 70 -16.86 5.97 -26.31
C MET A 70 -18.31 5.63 -25.97
N SER A 71 -18.79 4.49 -26.49
CA SER A 71 -20.09 3.90 -26.13
C SER A 71 -19.95 2.38 -25.96
N ASP A 72 -20.61 1.84 -24.93
CA ASP A 72 -20.54 0.41 -24.59
C ASP A 72 -21.92 -0.14 -24.20
N ALA A 73 -22.78 -0.41 -25.20
CA ALA A 73 -24.12 -0.94 -24.93
C ALA A 73 -24.08 -2.36 -24.34
N ALA A 74 -23.08 -3.17 -24.71
CA ALA A 74 -22.89 -4.53 -24.21
C ALA A 74 -22.57 -4.58 -22.72
N TYR A 75 -22.13 -3.46 -22.12
CA TYR A 75 -21.92 -3.34 -20.69
C TYR A 75 -23.15 -3.78 -19.88
N LEU A 76 -24.35 -3.44 -20.37
CA LEU A 76 -25.63 -3.70 -19.71
C LEU A 76 -26.10 -5.15 -19.85
N ASP A 77 -25.53 -5.94 -20.75
CA ASP A 77 -25.86 -7.38 -20.89
C ASP A 77 -25.55 -8.16 -19.61
N GLU A 78 -24.58 -7.67 -18.83
CA GLU A 78 -24.14 -8.24 -17.55
C GLU A 78 -24.58 -7.39 -16.34
N GLU A 79 -25.64 -6.57 -16.46
CA GLU A 79 -26.09 -5.64 -15.42
C GLU A 79 -26.27 -6.32 -14.05
N ALA A 80 -26.95 -7.47 -13.99
CA ALA A 80 -27.20 -8.17 -12.74
C ALA A 80 -25.90 -8.62 -12.05
N GLY A 81 -24.94 -9.14 -12.82
CA GLY A 81 -23.62 -9.55 -12.31
C GLY A 81 -22.78 -8.34 -11.87
N ARG A 82 -22.82 -7.25 -12.62
CA ARG A 82 -22.12 -6.01 -12.28
C ARG A 82 -22.68 -5.37 -11.01
N ARG A 83 -24.00 -5.34 -10.84
CA ARG A 83 -24.65 -4.91 -9.58
C ARG A 83 -24.29 -5.81 -8.41
N ALA A 84 -24.22 -7.13 -8.60
CA ALA A 84 -23.76 -8.04 -7.55
C ALA A 84 -22.27 -7.81 -7.19
N THR A 85 -21.44 -7.45 -8.17
CA THR A 85 -20.04 -7.07 -7.94
C THR A 85 -19.96 -5.74 -7.18
N ALA A 86 -20.71 -4.73 -7.59
CA ALA A 86 -20.80 -3.43 -6.92
C ALA A 86 -21.27 -3.57 -5.46
N ASN A 87 -22.29 -4.39 -5.20
CA ASN A 87 -22.77 -4.65 -3.85
C ASN A 87 -21.68 -5.24 -2.95
N ARG A 88 -20.84 -6.16 -3.44
CA ARG A 88 -19.70 -6.68 -2.65
C ARG A 88 -18.65 -5.62 -2.35
N LEU A 89 -18.38 -4.72 -3.29
CA LEU A 89 -17.49 -3.58 -3.05
C LEU A 89 -18.08 -2.66 -1.96
N LEU A 90 -19.36 -2.35 -2.06
CA LEU A 90 -20.07 -1.55 -1.08
C LEU A 90 -20.18 -2.23 0.28
N ASP A 91 -20.20 -3.57 0.37
CA ASP A 91 -20.13 -4.31 1.64
C ASP A 91 -18.78 -4.10 2.33
N LEU A 92 -17.67 -4.10 1.57
CA LEU A 92 -16.34 -3.82 2.11
C LEU A 92 -16.22 -2.37 2.58
N VAL A 93 -16.74 -1.42 1.80
CA VAL A 93 -16.76 0.01 2.15
C VAL A 93 -17.62 0.24 3.40
N ALA A 94 -18.82 -0.34 3.45
CA ALA A 94 -19.76 -0.17 4.56
C ALA A 94 -19.24 -0.73 5.90
N GLY A 95 -18.28 -1.66 5.86
CA GLY A 95 -17.57 -2.11 7.06
C GLY A 95 -16.74 -1.01 7.74
N HIS A 96 -16.49 0.10 7.06
CA HIS A 96 -15.75 1.26 7.58
C HIS A 96 -16.59 2.54 7.59
N ASN A 97 -17.27 2.85 6.48
CA ASN A 97 -18.14 4.03 6.34
C ASN A 97 -19.48 3.54 5.78
N PRO A 98 -20.51 3.27 6.60
CA PRO A 98 -21.78 2.69 6.15
C PRO A 98 -22.70 3.69 5.44
N ASP A 99 -22.50 4.99 5.67
CA ASP A 99 -23.27 6.10 5.13
C ASP A 99 -22.36 7.31 4.85
N GLY A 100 -22.96 8.40 4.37
CA GLY A 100 -22.26 9.66 4.08
C GLY A 100 -22.26 10.03 2.59
N ARG A 101 -21.34 10.94 2.21
CA ARG A 101 -21.15 11.38 0.83
C ARG A 101 -20.22 10.42 0.10
N LEU A 102 -20.66 9.93 -1.06
CA LEU A 102 -19.90 9.02 -1.92
C LEU A 102 -19.64 9.64 -3.29
N LEU A 103 -18.38 9.66 -3.71
CA LEU A 103 -17.96 10.00 -5.06
C LEU A 103 -17.56 8.73 -5.83
N ASP A 104 -18.23 8.46 -6.94
CA ASP A 104 -17.85 7.40 -7.89
C ASP A 104 -17.19 8.05 -9.11
N VAL A 105 -15.86 7.95 -9.22
CA VAL A 105 -15.10 8.52 -10.32
C VAL A 105 -15.05 7.52 -11.46
N GLY A 106 -15.46 7.94 -12.67
CA GLY A 106 -15.63 7.04 -13.82
C GLY A 106 -16.79 6.07 -13.60
N CYS A 107 -17.95 6.59 -13.18
CA CYS A 107 -19.08 5.75 -12.75
C CYS A 107 -19.73 4.94 -13.89
N GLY A 108 -19.32 5.14 -15.15
CA GLY A 108 -19.84 4.45 -16.33
C GLY A 108 -21.35 4.62 -16.45
N HIS A 109 -22.06 3.49 -16.60
CA HIS A 109 -23.52 3.47 -16.67
C HIS A 109 -24.21 3.70 -15.31
N GLY A 110 -23.44 3.96 -14.24
CA GLY A 110 -23.98 4.34 -12.93
C GLY A 110 -24.50 3.19 -12.07
N LEU A 111 -24.17 1.93 -12.40
CA LEU A 111 -24.69 0.77 -11.65
C LEU A 111 -24.19 0.75 -10.20
N LEU A 112 -22.90 1.02 -9.95
CA LEU A 112 -22.36 1.10 -8.59
C LEU A 112 -22.95 2.29 -7.83
N LEU A 113 -22.97 3.46 -8.46
CA LEU A 113 -23.56 4.67 -7.92
C LEU A 113 -25.05 4.51 -7.54
N ASP A 114 -25.84 3.80 -8.34
CA ASP A 114 -27.25 3.49 -8.03
C ASP A 114 -27.38 2.55 -6.82
N GLU A 115 -26.55 1.50 -6.73
CA GLU A 115 -26.54 0.63 -5.56
C GLU A 115 -26.09 1.38 -4.29
N ALA A 116 -25.13 2.31 -4.39
CA ALA A 116 -24.76 3.19 -3.29
C ALA A 116 -25.94 4.09 -2.86
N ARG A 117 -26.61 4.76 -3.81
CA ARG A 117 -27.81 5.56 -3.51
C ARG A 117 -28.89 4.74 -2.82
N ARG A 118 -29.14 3.50 -3.26
CA ARG A 118 -30.12 2.58 -2.63
C ARG A 118 -29.74 2.19 -1.20
N ARG A 119 -28.46 2.21 -0.85
CA ARG A 119 -27.94 1.99 0.51
C ARG A 119 -27.97 3.25 1.38
N GLY A 120 -28.38 4.40 0.82
CA GLY A 120 -28.55 5.65 1.56
C GLY A 120 -27.38 6.64 1.47
N TYR A 121 -26.38 6.39 0.63
CA TYR A 121 -25.32 7.38 0.38
C TYR A 121 -25.87 8.58 -0.40
N GLU A 122 -25.35 9.77 -0.08
CA GLU A 122 -25.43 10.94 -0.95
C GLU A 122 -24.40 10.75 -2.06
N ALA A 123 -24.84 10.13 -3.16
CA ALA A 123 -23.96 9.61 -4.19
C ALA A 123 -23.88 10.54 -5.42
N THR A 124 -22.67 11.00 -5.74
CA THR A 124 -22.36 11.79 -6.95
C THR A 124 -21.39 11.00 -7.82
N GLY A 125 -21.62 10.98 -9.14
CA GLY A 125 -20.75 10.33 -10.13
C GLY A 125 -20.05 11.32 -11.06
N LEU A 126 -18.85 10.96 -11.51
CA LEU A 126 -18.15 11.63 -12.62
C LEU A 126 -18.02 10.64 -13.77
N GLU A 127 -18.36 11.04 -14.99
CA GLU A 127 -18.22 10.17 -16.17
C GLU A 127 -17.96 10.99 -17.44
N LEU A 128 -16.92 10.62 -18.18
CA LEU A 128 -16.54 11.31 -19.42
C LEU A 128 -17.39 10.87 -20.62
N SER A 129 -17.75 9.58 -20.72
CA SER A 129 -18.57 9.06 -21.81
C SER A 129 -19.94 9.70 -21.80
N ARG A 130 -20.24 10.47 -22.84
CA ARG A 130 -21.57 11.08 -23.05
C ARG A 130 -22.67 10.03 -23.07
N SER A 131 -22.38 8.86 -23.65
CA SER A 131 -23.34 7.77 -23.78
C SER A 131 -23.70 7.19 -22.40
N ALA A 132 -22.68 6.84 -21.60
CA ALA A 132 -22.87 6.25 -20.29
C ALA A 132 -23.43 7.24 -19.26
N ALA A 133 -22.91 8.47 -19.25
CA ALA A 133 -23.38 9.54 -18.36
C ALA A 133 -24.84 9.93 -18.64
N ARG A 134 -25.27 9.90 -19.91
CA ARG A 134 -26.68 10.10 -20.28
C ARG A 134 -27.56 8.97 -19.76
N TYR A 135 -27.16 7.71 -19.93
CA TYR A 135 -27.91 6.59 -19.37
C TYR A 135 -28.07 6.71 -17.85
N ALA A 136 -27.00 7.03 -17.13
CA ALA A 136 -27.03 7.20 -15.67
C ALA A 136 -27.99 8.33 -15.23
N ARG A 137 -28.00 9.47 -15.95
CA ARG A 137 -28.86 10.62 -15.66
C ARG A 137 -30.32 10.39 -16.06
N GLU A 138 -30.57 9.92 -17.27
CA GLU A 138 -31.92 9.85 -17.85
C GLU A 138 -32.65 8.56 -17.45
N THR A 139 -31.95 7.42 -17.34
CA THR A 139 -32.56 6.13 -17.03
C THR A 139 -32.58 5.85 -15.52
N LEU A 140 -31.47 6.11 -14.82
CA LEU A 140 -31.34 5.81 -13.39
C LEU A 140 -31.62 7.02 -12.48
N ALA A 141 -31.79 8.21 -13.06
CA ALA A 141 -32.03 9.46 -12.34
C ALA A 141 -30.94 9.77 -11.28
N LEU A 142 -29.67 9.59 -11.66
CA LEU A 142 -28.51 9.80 -10.79
C LEU A 142 -27.89 11.20 -10.98
N ASP A 143 -27.25 11.72 -9.93
CA ASP A 143 -26.40 12.91 -10.00
C ASP A 143 -25.05 12.53 -10.62
N VAL A 144 -24.93 12.73 -11.94
CA VAL A 144 -23.69 12.45 -12.69
C VAL A 144 -23.26 13.68 -13.46
N ARG A 145 -21.98 14.05 -13.32
CA ARG A 145 -21.36 15.19 -13.99
C ARG A 145 -20.44 14.71 -15.10
N GLU A 146 -20.57 15.32 -16.28
CA GLU A 146 -19.67 15.08 -17.42
C GLU A 146 -18.44 15.97 -17.28
N GLU A 147 -17.55 15.58 -16.38
CA GLU A 147 -16.36 16.35 -15.99
C GLU A 147 -15.16 15.41 -15.84
N ALA A 148 -13.97 15.89 -16.19
CA ALA A 148 -12.73 15.18 -15.91
C ALA A 148 -12.42 15.23 -14.42
N PHE A 149 -11.91 14.12 -13.86
CA PHE A 149 -11.63 14.06 -12.43
C PHE A 149 -10.57 15.09 -11.99
N GLU A 150 -9.63 15.39 -12.88
CA GLU A 150 -8.56 16.36 -12.69
C GLU A 150 -9.08 17.79 -12.46
N ASP A 151 -10.24 18.12 -13.02
CA ASP A 151 -10.88 19.43 -12.93
C ASP A 151 -11.87 19.53 -11.76
N PHE A 152 -12.38 18.39 -11.29
CA PHE A 152 -13.40 18.33 -10.25
C PHE A 152 -12.91 18.86 -8.90
N ARG A 153 -13.70 19.73 -8.26
CA ARG A 153 -13.44 20.27 -6.92
C ARG A 153 -14.72 20.22 -6.09
N ASP A 154 -14.57 19.84 -4.83
CA ASP A 154 -15.64 19.87 -3.83
C ASP A 154 -15.04 20.28 -2.48
N ALA A 155 -15.56 21.37 -1.90
CA ALA A 155 -15.03 21.93 -0.66
C ALA A 155 -15.49 21.18 0.60
N GLU A 156 -16.61 20.45 0.50
CA GLU A 156 -17.19 19.71 1.62
C GLU A 156 -16.56 18.32 1.79
N GLY A 157 -15.94 17.79 0.73
CA GLY A 157 -15.26 16.49 0.72
C GLY A 157 -16.19 15.29 0.87
N PHE A 158 -15.63 14.10 0.77
CA PHE A 158 -16.37 12.83 0.71
C PHE A 158 -15.95 11.88 1.82
N ASP A 159 -16.91 11.13 2.34
CA ASP A 159 -16.68 10.03 3.27
C ASP A 159 -16.18 8.78 2.53
N VAL A 160 -16.59 8.63 1.26
CA VAL A 160 -16.15 7.56 0.35
C VAL A 160 -15.77 8.14 -1.01
N VAL A 161 -14.59 7.77 -1.52
CA VAL A 161 -14.21 7.98 -2.93
C VAL A 161 -13.92 6.63 -3.57
N VAL A 162 -14.51 6.34 -4.72
CA VAL A 162 -14.34 5.07 -5.45
C VAL A 162 -13.66 5.34 -6.79
N LEU A 163 -12.57 4.60 -7.04
CA LEU A 163 -11.91 4.45 -8.33
C LEU A 163 -12.06 2.99 -8.77
N ALA A 164 -13.18 2.63 -9.38
CA ALA A 164 -13.43 1.26 -9.82
C ALA A 164 -13.04 1.06 -11.28
N ASP A 165 -11.93 0.36 -11.54
CA ASP A 165 -11.39 0.15 -12.89
C ASP A 165 -11.11 1.49 -13.62
N VAL A 166 -10.51 2.45 -12.89
CA VAL A 166 -10.29 3.83 -13.37
C VAL A 166 -8.82 4.23 -13.36
N ILE A 167 -8.09 3.92 -12.29
CA ILE A 167 -6.73 4.44 -12.10
C ILE A 167 -5.78 4.02 -13.23
N GLU A 168 -6.02 2.86 -13.84
CA GLU A 168 -5.27 2.32 -14.97
C GLU A 168 -5.56 2.99 -16.32
N HIS A 169 -6.60 3.81 -16.38
CA HIS A 169 -7.02 4.59 -17.55
C HIS A 169 -6.54 6.04 -17.47
N LEU A 170 -6.18 6.53 -16.28
CA LEU A 170 -5.75 7.92 -16.06
C LEU A 170 -4.35 8.17 -16.61
N ASP A 171 -4.14 9.38 -17.13
CA ASP A 171 -2.83 9.78 -17.67
C ASP A 171 -1.80 9.99 -16.56
N ASP A 172 -2.21 10.64 -15.46
CA ASP A 172 -1.42 10.89 -14.26
C ASP A 172 -2.07 10.28 -13.00
N PRO A 173 -1.77 8.99 -12.70
CA PRO A 173 -2.26 8.35 -11.49
C PRO A 173 -1.77 8.98 -10.18
N ASN A 174 -0.64 9.71 -10.19
CA ASN A 174 -0.17 10.39 -8.99
C ASN A 174 -1.08 11.56 -8.65
N ALA A 175 -1.33 12.44 -9.62
CA ALA A 175 -2.23 13.58 -9.44
C ALA A 175 -3.64 13.14 -9.03
N ALA A 176 -4.13 12.05 -9.61
CA ALA A 176 -5.43 11.48 -9.24
C ALA A 176 -5.48 11.00 -7.78
N LEU A 177 -4.45 10.29 -7.31
CA LEU A 177 -4.38 9.86 -5.91
C LEU A 177 -4.20 11.03 -4.94
N ASP A 178 -3.51 12.11 -5.35
CA ASP A 178 -3.41 13.35 -4.57
C ASP A 178 -4.77 14.05 -4.47
N ALA A 179 -5.51 14.14 -5.57
CA ALA A 179 -6.87 14.67 -5.59
C ALA A 179 -7.82 13.84 -4.70
N CYS A 180 -7.77 12.50 -4.80
CA CYS A 180 -8.55 11.62 -3.93
C CYS A 180 -8.24 11.88 -2.45
N ALA A 181 -6.95 11.90 -2.07
CA ALA A 181 -6.55 12.16 -0.68
C ALA A 181 -7.01 13.53 -0.17
N GLY A 182 -7.03 14.55 -1.04
CA GLY A 182 -7.53 15.88 -0.73
C GLY A 182 -9.05 15.94 -0.56
N LEU A 183 -9.81 15.16 -1.34
CA LEU A 183 -11.27 15.08 -1.28
C LEU A 183 -11.79 14.27 -0.10
N LEU A 184 -11.01 13.33 0.44
CA LEU A 184 -11.44 12.55 1.59
C LEU A 184 -11.59 13.42 2.85
N ARG A 185 -12.73 13.30 3.52
CA ARG A 185 -12.90 13.80 4.89
C ARG A 185 -11.98 13.06 5.87
N PRO A 186 -11.67 13.63 7.04
CA PRO A 186 -11.14 12.89 8.16
C PRO A 186 -11.89 11.56 8.39
N GLY A 187 -11.16 10.45 8.45
CA GLY A 187 -11.73 9.11 8.58
C GLY A 187 -12.39 8.56 7.31
N GLY A 188 -12.39 9.30 6.20
CA GLY A 188 -12.93 8.84 4.93
C GLY A 188 -12.08 7.77 4.26
N VAL A 189 -12.71 6.99 3.38
CA VAL A 189 -12.12 5.83 2.69
C VAL A 189 -12.03 6.03 1.17
N LEU A 190 -10.84 5.78 0.63
CA LEU A 190 -10.62 5.59 -0.80
C LEU A 190 -10.67 4.11 -1.13
N CYS A 191 -11.58 3.73 -2.04
CA CYS A 191 -11.69 2.39 -2.61
C CYS A 191 -11.10 2.37 -4.02
N VAL A 192 -9.97 1.69 -4.22
CA VAL A 192 -9.36 1.50 -5.54
C VAL A 192 -9.57 0.05 -5.99
N VAL A 193 -10.19 -0.13 -7.15
CA VAL A 193 -10.26 -1.41 -7.85
C VAL A 193 -9.42 -1.29 -9.12
N THR A 194 -8.45 -2.19 -9.28
CA THR A 194 -7.57 -2.14 -10.47
C THR A 194 -6.93 -3.52 -10.73
N PRO A 195 -6.61 -3.85 -11.98
CA PRO A 195 -5.83 -5.03 -12.35
C PRO A 195 -4.37 -4.96 -11.86
N ASP A 196 -3.83 -6.09 -11.43
CA ASP A 196 -2.46 -6.27 -10.94
C ASP A 196 -1.60 -7.04 -11.95
N PRO A 197 -0.73 -6.35 -12.71
CA PRO A 197 0.18 -6.99 -13.67
C PRO A 197 1.28 -7.83 -13.01
N SER A 198 1.40 -7.79 -11.68
CA SER A 198 2.33 -8.62 -10.91
C SER A 198 1.70 -9.88 -10.30
N SER A 199 0.40 -10.10 -10.53
CA SER A 199 -0.31 -11.28 -10.06
C SER A 199 0.22 -12.57 -10.73
N PRO A 200 0.16 -13.73 -10.03
CA PRO A 200 0.53 -15.01 -10.64
C PRO A 200 -0.24 -15.31 -11.93
N THR A 201 -1.54 -14.97 -11.95
CA THR A 201 -2.41 -15.13 -13.11
C THR A 201 -1.93 -14.28 -14.30
N ALA A 202 -1.57 -13.01 -14.08
CA ALA A 202 -0.99 -12.16 -15.13
C ALA A 202 0.35 -12.70 -15.65
N LEU A 203 1.23 -13.10 -14.73
CA LEU A 203 2.56 -13.64 -15.08
C LEU A 203 2.47 -14.93 -15.89
N LEU A 204 1.52 -15.82 -15.56
CA LEU A 204 1.28 -17.08 -16.27
C LEU A 204 0.64 -16.84 -17.65
N ALA A 205 -0.31 -15.92 -17.75
CA ALA A 205 -0.99 -15.61 -19.00
C ALA A 205 -0.10 -14.81 -19.98
N GLY A 206 0.93 -14.12 -19.48
CA GLY A 206 1.91 -13.38 -20.29
C GLY A 206 1.23 -12.36 -21.20
N ARG A 207 1.60 -12.33 -22.48
CA ARG A 207 1.04 -11.40 -23.49
C ARG A 207 -0.47 -11.55 -23.75
N ARG A 208 -1.10 -12.63 -23.25
CA ARG A 208 -2.53 -12.89 -23.42
C ARG A 208 -3.29 -12.73 -22.10
N TRP A 209 -2.70 -12.03 -21.13
CA TRP A 209 -3.41 -11.69 -19.90
C TRP A 209 -4.58 -10.76 -20.21
N TRP A 210 -5.72 -11.01 -19.58
CA TRP A 210 -6.97 -10.32 -19.91
C TRP A 210 -6.99 -8.85 -19.48
N GLY A 211 -6.21 -8.51 -18.45
CA GLY A 211 -6.00 -7.13 -18.02
C GLY A 211 -5.15 -6.30 -18.98
N PHE A 212 -4.58 -6.87 -20.04
CA PHE A 212 -3.96 -6.11 -21.12
C PHE A 212 -5.00 -5.78 -22.19
N VAL A 213 -5.72 -4.69 -22.00
CA VAL A 213 -6.67 -4.14 -22.96
C VAL A 213 -6.11 -2.86 -23.61
N PRO A 214 -6.61 -2.48 -24.80
CA PRO A 214 -6.14 -1.29 -25.50
C PRO A 214 -6.27 0.02 -24.71
N ALA A 215 -7.22 0.12 -23.78
CA ALA A 215 -7.54 1.33 -23.03
C ALA A 215 -6.61 1.63 -21.84
N HIS A 216 -5.89 0.63 -21.32
CA HIS A 216 -5.07 0.80 -20.11
C HIS A 216 -3.79 1.57 -20.41
N THR A 217 -3.68 2.78 -19.87
CA THR A 217 -2.49 3.64 -19.96
C THR A 217 -1.40 3.21 -19.00
N ASN A 218 -1.78 2.86 -17.76
CA ASN A 218 -0.88 2.65 -16.63
C ASN A 218 -1.34 1.50 -15.71
N LEU A 219 -0.76 0.31 -15.84
CA LEU A 219 -1.06 -0.82 -14.96
C LEU A 219 -0.11 -0.86 -13.76
N LEU A 220 -0.67 -0.60 -12.57
CA LEU A 220 0.07 -0.49 -11.31
C LEU A 220 0.20 -1.84 -10.62
N PRO A 221 1.42 -2.36 -10.40
CA PRO A 221 1.63 -3.53 -9.55
C PRO A 221 1.08 -3.28 -8.16
N ARG A 222 0.53 -4.31 -7.51
CA ARG A 222 -0.01 -4.23 -6.13
C ARG A 222 0.93 -3.50 -5.18
N ARG A 223 2.23 -3.82 -5.21
CA ARG A 223 3.23 -3.17 -4.33
C ARG A 223 3.36 -1.66 -4.56
N THR A 224 3.25 -1.22 -5.82
CA THR A 224 3.38 0.17 -6.22
C THR A 224 2.15 0.96 -5.79
N LEU A 225 0.95 0.41 -6.00
CA LEU A 225 -0.29 1.04 -5.53
C LEU A 225 -0.25 1.26 -4.01
N ARG A 226 0.16 0.24 -3.24
CA ARG A 226 0.29 0.35 -1.78
C ARG A 226 1.28 1.43 -1.35
N GLU A 227 2.41 1.52 -2.04
CA GLU A 227 3.43 2.56 -1.82
C GLU A 227 2.85 3.95 -2.08
N LEU A 228 2.21 4.16 -3.24
CA LEU A 228 1.60 5.43 -3.63
C LEU A 228 0.51 5.91 -2.65
N LEU A 229 -0.28 4.99 -2.11
CA LEU A 229 -1.27 5.30 -1.07
C LEU A 229 -0.58 5.68 0.24
N SER A 230 0.43 4.90 0.66
CA SER A 230 1.11 5.09 1.94
C SER A 230 1.91 6.39 1.98
N VAL A 231 2.63 6.78 0.91
CA VAL A 231 3.37 8.07 0.90
C VAL A 231 2.45 9.28 1.06
N ARG A 232 1.17 9.14 0.68
CA ARG A 232 0.12 10.16 0.85
C ARG A 232 -0.46 10.20 2.27
N GLY A 233 0.07 9.39 3.18
CA GLY A 233 -0.41 9.30 4.56
C GLY A 233 -1.72 8.52 4.68
N LEU A 234 -2.14 7.81 3.63
CA LEU A 234 -3.32 6.96 3.70
C LEU A 234 -2.96 5.61 4.34
N VAL A 235 -3.82 5.12 5.23
CA VAL A 235 -3.62 3.86 5.95
C VAL A 235 -4.49 2.78 5.32
N ILE A 236 -3.86 1.74 4.76
CA ILE A 236 -4.56 0.66 4.05
C ILE A 236 -5.23 -0.29 5.05
N SER A 237 -6.56 -0.42 5.03
CA SER A 237 -7.28 -1.39 5.87
C SER A 237 -7.49 -2.74 5.18
N THR A 238 -7.69 -2.72 3.86
CA THR A 238 -8.09 -3.88 3.07
C THR A 238 -7.29 -3.94 1.78
N ASP A 239 -6.86 -5.14 1.41
CA ASP A 239 -6.16 -5.43 0.15
C ASP A 239 -6.46 -6.88 -0.21
N VAL A 240 -7.52 -7.09 -1.00
CA VAL A 240 -8.08 -8.41 -1.33
C VAL A 240 -8.26 -8.59 -2.84
N GLY A 241 -8.48 -9.82 -3.30
CA GLY A 241 -8.79 -10.06 -4.70
C GLY A 241 -10.21 -9.62 -5.01
N LEU A 242 -10.43 -8.97 -6.15
CA LEU A 242 -11.77 -8.66 -6.63
C LEU A 242 -12.50 -9.96 -6.96
N VAL A 243 -13.75 -10.07 -6.53
CA VAL A 243 -14.67 -11.14 -6.92
C VAL A 243 -15.66 -10.56 -7.93
N ARG A 244 -15.49 -10.91 -9.21
CA ARG A 244 -16.43 -10.51 -10.25
C ARG A 244 -17.57 -11.51 -10.36
N THR A 245 -18.78 -11.00 -10.60
CA THR A 245 -19.96 -11.80 -10.94
C THR A 245 -20.35 -11.52 -12.36
N PHE A 246 -20.43 -12.57 -13.15
CA PHE A 246 -20.91 -12.55 -14.53
C PHE A 246 -21.76 -13.79 -14.78
N SER A 247 -22.50 -13.80 -15.89
CA SER A 247 -23.17 -14.99 -16.39
C SER A 247 -22.17 -16.13 -16.61
N ALA A 248 -22.65 -17.37 -16.46
CA ALA A 248 -21.81 -18.54 -16.71
C ALA A 248 -21.32 -18.57 -18.17
N ALA A 249 -22.14 -18.09 -19.11
CA ALA A 249 -21.77 -17.93 -20.52
C ALA A 249 -20.57 -16.97 -20.69
N TYR A 250 -20.58 -15.81 -20.03
CA TYR A 250 -19.48 -14.85 -20.06
C TYR A 250 -18.17 -15.46 -19.56
N TRP A 251 -18.20 -16.17 -18.42
CA TRP A 251 -17.02 -16.86 -17.90
C TRP A 251 -16.46 -17.87 -18.89
N VAL A 252 -17.33 -18.70 -19.47
CA VAL A 252 -16.91 -19.74 -20.40
C VAL A 252 -16.34 -19.13 -21.68
N GLN A 253 -16.95 -18.07 -22.23
CA GLN A 253 -16.41 -17.34 -23.37
C GLN A 253 -15.03 -16.76 -23.05
N GLY A 254 -14.87 -16.11 -21.89
CA GLY A 254 -13.60 -15.58 -21.42
C GLY A 254 -12.50 -16.63 -21.24
N PHE A 255 -12.83 -17.82 -20.74
CA PHE A 255 -11.88 -18.93 -20.65
C PHE A 255 -11.58 -19.56 -22.01
N ALA A 256 -12.58 -19.70 -22.88
CA ALA A 256 -12.41 -20.23 -24.24
C ALA A 256 -11.43 -19.37 -25.06
N GLN A 257 -11.52 -18.04 -24.95
CA GLN A 257 -10.57 -17.11 -25.57
C GLN A 257 -9.12 -17.39 -25.13
N ARG A 258 -8.88 -17.86 -23.90
CA ARG A 258 -7.53 -18.22 -23.42
C ARG A 258 -7.00 -19.51 -24.05
N LEU A 259 -7.88 -20.49 -24.28
CA LEU A 259 -7.52 -21.83 -24.78
C LEU A 259 -7.30 -21.90 -26.30
N GLY A 260 -7.53 -20.82 -27.04
CA GLY A 260 -7.32 -20.79 -28.50
C GLY A 260 -8.23 -21.78 -29.21
N LYS A 261 -7.69 -22.61 -30.13
CA LYS A 261 -8.49 -23.57 -30.95
C LYS A 261 -9.26 -24.63 -30.14
N VAL A 262 -8.90 -24.84 -28.87
CA VAL A 262 -9.64 -25.74 -27.96
C VAL A 262 -10.90 -25.05 -27.38
N GLY A 263 -10.96 -23.72 -27.45
CA GLY A 263 -12.06 -22.89 -26.97
C GLY A 263 -13.39 -23.16 -27.68
N ASP A 264 -13.39 -23.50 -28.97
CA ASP A 264 -14.62 -23.70 -29.77
C ASP A 264 -15.47 -24.89 -29.28
N ALA A 265 -14.85 -25.87 -28.62
CA ALA A 265 -15.56 -26.98 -27.99
C ALA A 265 -16.13 -26.59 -26.62
N VAL A 266 -15.44 -25.69 -25.91
CA VAL A 266 -15.82 -25.17 -24.60
C VAL A 266 -16.97 -24.17 -24.72
N THR A 267 -16.96 -23.30 -25.73
CA THR A 267 -18.05 -22.35 -26.04
C THR A 267 -19.36 -23.07 -26.34
N ARG A 268 -19.33 -24.17 -27.12
CA ARG A 268 -20.53 -25.00 -27.40
C ARG A 268 -21.08 -25.73 -26.17
N LEU A 269 -20.24 -25.97 -25.16
CA LEU A 269 -20.69 -26.53 -23.88
C LEU A 269 -21.39 -25.44 -23.03
N ALA A 270 -20.99 -24.17 -23.19
CA ALA A 270 -21.60 -23.03 -22.50
C ALA A 270 -23.06 -22.79 -22.92
N GLU A 271 -23.39 -23.02 -24.19
CA GLU A 271 -24.75 -22.89 -24.73
C GLU A 271 -25.77 -23.84 -24.05
N ARG A 272 -25.28 -24.82 -23.28
CA ARG A 272 -26.12 -25.76 -22.52
C ARG A 272 -26.29 -25.38 -21.05
N LEU A 273 -25.66 -24.29 -20.60
CA LEU A 273 -25.83 -23.80 -19.24
C LEU A 273 -27.14 -23.01 -19.13
N PRO A 274 -27.80 -23.01 -17.95
CA PRO A 274 -28.99 -22.18 -17.72
C PRO A 274 -28.66 -20.70 -17.98
N GLY A 275 -29.52 -20.00 -18.71
CA GLY A 275 -29.29 -18.60 -19.10
C GLY A 275 -29.28 -17.63 -17.92
N ASP A 276 -29.81 -18.02 -16.77
CA ASP A 276 -29.84 -17.27 -15.51
C ASP A 276 -28.71 -17.65 -14.54
N ALA A 277 -27.88 -18.64 -14.87
CA ALA A 277 -26.78 -19.04 -14.03
C ALA A 277 -25.69 -17.96 -14.00
N SER A 278 -25.43 -17.41 -12.82
CA SER A 278 -24.30 -16.50 -12.57
C SER A 278 -23.25 -17.17 -11.70
N LEU A 279 -21.99 -16.79 -11.93
CA LEU A 279 -20.86 -17.32 -11.17
C LEU A 279 -20.00 -16.17 -10.66
N SER A 280 -19.61 -16.26 -9.39
CA SER A 280 -18.79 -15.25 -8.71
C SER A 280 -17.40 -15.83 -8.47
N LEU A 281 -16.38 -15.29 -9.15
CA LEU A 281 -15.01 -15.78 -9.07
C LEU A 281 -14.03 -14.63 -8.87
N SER A 282 -12.93 -14.92 -8.18
CA SER A 282 -11.71 -14.11 -8.24
C SER A 282 -10.64 -14.89 -8.99
N LEU A 283 -10.06 -14.27 -10.02
CA LEU A 283 -8.89 -14.82 -10.71
C LEU A 283 -7.57 -14.38 -10.05
N GLY A 284 -7.63 -13.57 -8.99
CA GLY A 284 -6.48 -13.08 -8.23
C GLY A 284 -5.59 -12.08 -8.97
N ASP A 285 -6.03 -11.59 -10.13
CA ASP A 285 -5.34 -10.60 -10.98
C ASP A 285 -5.96 -9.21 -10.92
N GLU A 286 -7.00 -9.01 -10.14
CA GLU A 286 -7.62 -7.73 -9.85
C GLU A 286 -7.73 -7.56 -8.34
N ARG A 287 -7.53 -6.34 -7.86
CA ARG A 287 -7.42 -6.04 -6.42
C ARG A 287 -8.45 -5.00 -6.02
N VAL A 288 -8.94 -5.14 -4.80
CA VAL A 288 -9.69 -4.11 -4.08
C VAL A 288 -8.81 -3.63 -2.94
N VAL A 289 -8.48 -2.34 -2.93
CA VAL A 289 -7.69 -1.71 -1.88
C VAL A 289 -8.50 -0.61 -1.23
N LEU A 290 -8.72 -0.71 0.09
CA LEU A 290 -9.32 0.35 0.89
C LEU A 290 -8.23 1.07 1.68
N ALA A 291 -8.15 2.38 1.54
CA ALA A 291 -7.16 3.22 2.22
C ALA A 291 -7.82 4.45 2.85
N HIS A 292 -7.43 4.76 4.08
CA HIS A 292 -8.14 5.71 4.94
C HIS A 292 -7.33 6.97 5.17
N ARG A 293 -8.00 8.12 5.17
CA ARG A 293 -7.43 9.38 5.67
C ARG A 293 -7.53 9.39 7.20
N VAL A 294 -6.56 8.80 7.87
CA VAL A 294 -6.53 8.72 9.33
C VAL A 294 -5.93 10.01 9.90
N GLU A 295 -6.60 10.59 10.89
CA GLU A 295 -6.09 11.76 11.60
C GLU A 295 -5.14 11.38 12.74
N VAL A 296 -4.11 12.21 12.90
CA VAL A 296 -3.30 12.23 14.12
C VAL A 296 -4.06 13.07 15.15
N ARG A 297 -4.56 12.42 16.21
CA ARG A 297 -5.12 13.11 17.37
C ARG A 297 -3.96 13.72 18.16
N ARG A 298 -3.98 15.04 18.33
CA ARG A 298 -2.96 15.75 19.10
C ARG A 298 -3.29 15.70 20.58
N ALA A 299 -2.29 15.47 21.41
CA ALA A 299 -2.47 15.55 22.85
C ALA A 299 -2.68 17.01 23.27
N ALA A 300 -3.59 17.24 24.23
CA ALA A 300 -3.89 18.59 24.73
C ALA A 300 -2.70 19.19 25.52
N GLN A 301 -1.92 18.33 26.17
CA GLN A 301 -0.70 18.68 26.89
C GLN A 301 0.40 17.72 26.43
N PRO A 302 1.17 18.08 25.38
CA PRO A 302 2.22 17.21 24.86
C PRO A 302 3.29 16.91 25.90
N VAL A 303 3.76 15.66 25.92
CA VAL A 303 4.88 15.23 26.78
C VAL A 303 6.22 15.80 26.30
N LEU A 304 6.38 15.98 24.99
CA LEU A 304 7.55 16.58 24.38
C LEU A 304 7.21 17.93 23.76
N PHE A 305 8.16 18.85 23.84
CA PHE A 305 8.10 20.16 23.22
C PHE A 305 9.26 20.31 22.23
N ASP A 306 9.11 21.24 21.29
CA ASP A 306 10.17 21.61 20.35
C ASP A 306 11.45 21.92 21.13
N ARG A 307 12.53 21.21 20.79
CA ARG A 307 13.84 21.35 21.44
C ARG A 307 14.53 22.65 21.06
N GLY A 308 14.02 23.38 20.07
CA GLY A 308 14.60 24.61 19.56
C GLY A 308 15.87 24.41 18.72
N GLY A 309 16.17 23.16 18.33
CA GLY A 309 17.31 22.83 17.48
C GLY A 309 17.02 23.00 15.99
N ASP A 310 18.08 23.16 15.20
CA ASP A 310 18.02 23.28 13.74
C ASP A 310 17.50 22.00 13.07
N GLN A 311 17.70 20.85 13.70
CA GLN A 311 17.23 19.54 13.23
C GLN A 311 16.10 18.99 14.12
N LYS A 312 15.03 18.52 13.47
CA LYS A 312 13.84 17.95 14.13
C LYS A 312 13.98 16.46 14.38
N VAL A 313 13.82 16.06 15.63
CA VAL A 313 13.85 14.68 16.11
C VAL A 313 12.44 14.24 16.46
N HIS A 314 11.96 13.17 15.83
CA HIS A 314 10.64 12.59 16.12
C HIS A 314 10.81 11.20 16.75
N VAL A 315 10.19 10.99 17.90
CA VAL A 315 9.99 9.66 18.49
C VAL A 315 8.75 9.04 17.88
N VAL A 316 8.86 7.79 17.45
CA VAL A 316 7.71 7.01 16.98
C VAL A 316 7.55 5.75 17.82
N LEU A 317 6.31 5.47 18.22
CA LEU A 317 5.96 4.36 19.08
C LEU A 317 4.95 3.44 18.39
N PRO A 318 5.40 2.39 17.68
CA PRO A 318 4.48 1.36 17.22
C PRO A 318 3.88 0.64 18.44
N ALA A 319 2.55 0.58 18.49
CA ALA A 319 1.81 0.04 19.62
C ALA A 319 0.78 -1.01 19.18
N TYR A 320 0.65 -2.06 19.97
CA TYR A 320 -0.46 -2.99 19.95
C TYR A 320 -0.61 -3.59 21.35
N LYS A 321 -1.77 -3.37 22.00
CA LYS A 321 -2.04 -3.79 23.39
C LYS A 321 -1.01 -3.24 24.39
N ALA A 322 -0.76 -1.93 24.32
CA ALA A 322 0.26 -1.26 25.13
C ALA A 322 -0.33 -0.38 26.25
N GLY A 323 -1.65 -0.43 26.50
CA GLY A 323 -2.31 0.43 27.50
C GLY A 323 -1.69 0.33 28.90
N MET A 324 -1.18 -0.83 29.28
CA MET A 324 -0.54 -1.05 30.59
C MET A 324 0.91 -0.56 30.70
N THR A 325 1.59 -0.32 29.58
CA THR A 325 3.05 -0.10 29.53
C THR A 325 3.43 1.29 29.04
N VAL A 326 2.56 1.97 28.29
CA VAL A 326 2.82 3.31 27.74
C VAL A 326 3.13 4.34 28.82
N ALA A 327 2.48 4.28 29.98
CA ALA A 327 2.76 5.18 31.11
C ALA A 327 4.24 5.14 31.51
N GLN A 328 4.81 3.94 31.64
CA GLN A 328 6.21 3.79 32.00
C GLN A 328 7.15 4.32 30.91
N VAL A 329 6.79 4.14 29.63
CA VAL A 329 7.57 4.69 28.52
C VAL A 329 7.61 6.22 28.57
N VAL A 330 6.48 6.85 28.88
CA VAL A 330 6.35 8.31 29.02
C VAL A 330 7.15 8.80 30.24
N ASP A 331 6.99 8.17 31.40
CA ASP A 331 7.67 8.56 32.64
C ASP A 331 9.21 8.47 32.54
N GLU A 332 9.73 7.50 31.78
CA GLU A 332 11.17 7.30 31.57
C GLU A 332 11.73 8.12 30.39
N MET A 333 10.87 8.80 29.61
CA MET A 333 11.29 9.61 28.47
C MET A 333 11.88 10.95 28.95
N PRO A 334 13.14 11.27 28.64
CA PRO A 334 13.74 12.52 29.12
C PRO A 334 13.08 13.75 28.49
N ASP A 335 12.92 14.80 29.30
CA ASP A 335 12.55 16.12 28.79
C ASP A 335 13.53 16.56 27.70
N GLY A 336 13.00 17.06 26.58
CA GLY A 336 13.82 17.51 25.46
C GLY A 336 14.57 16.38 24.72
N ALA A 337 14.22 15.11 24.93
CA ALA A 337 14.82 14.00 24.18
C ALA A 337 14.50 14.06 22.68
N ALA A 338 13.33 14.59 22.32
CA ALA A 338 12.87 14.79 20.94
C ALA A 338 11.89 15.95 20.87
N ASP A 339 11.57 16.40 19.65
CA ASP A 339 10.66 17.52 19.39
C ASP A 339 9.19 17.08 19.40
N ARG A 340 8.93 15.82 19.06
CA ARG A 340 7.59 15.21 18.99
C ARG A 340 7.63 13.72 19.31
N ALA A 341 6.53 13.21 19.82
CA ALA A 341 6.29 11.78 20.00
C ALA A 341 4.95 11.39 19.38
N LEU A 342 4.97 10.41 18.47
CA LEU A 342 3.80 9.86 17.81
C LEU A 342 3.65 8.37 18.17
N LEU A 343 2.58 8.02 18.87
CA LEU A 343 2.15 6.64 19.03
C LEU A 343 1.24 6.23 17.87
N VAL A 344 1.56 5.11 17.22
CA VAL A 344 0.73 4.51 16.19
C VAL A 344 0.14 3.22 16.73
N ASP A 345 -1.16 3.22 17.01
CA ASP A 345 -1.91 2.08 17.50
C ASP A 345 -2.40 1.19 16.34
N ASP A 346 -1.91 -0.05 16.27
CA ASP A 346 -2.30 -1.04 15.25
C ASP A 346 -3.65 -1.72 15.57
N PHE A 347 -4.66 -0.89 15.79
CA PHE A 347 -6.03 -1.31 16.09
C PHE A 347 -6.11 -2.18 17.35
N SER A 348 -5.54 -1.70 18.45
CA SER A 348 -5.60 -2.42 19.74
C SER A 348 -7.03 -2.62 20.21
N PRO A 349 -7.33 -3.77 20.86
CA PRO A 349 -8.63 -4.03 21.47
C PRO A 349 -8.80 -3.42 22.87
N ASP A 350 -7.73 -2.85 23.44
CA ASP A 350 -7.73 -2.16 24.74
C ASP A 350 -7.74 -0.62 24.55
N ASP A 351 -7.53 0.12 25.63
CA ASP A 351 -7.55 1.58 25.68
C ASP A 351 -6.20 2.23 25.34
N THR A 352 -5.28 1.51 24.68
CA THR A 352 -3.93 1.99 24.30
C THR A 352 -3.95 3.41 23.72
N SER A 353 -4.83 3.68 22.76
CA SER A 353 -4.94 5.01 22.12
C SER A 353 -5.35 6.13 23.10
N GLU A 354 -6.32 5.87 23.98
CA GLU A 354 -6.81 6.90 24.91
C GLU A 354 -5.81 7.15 26.03
N VAL A 355 -5.17 6.09 26.54
CA VAL A 355 -4.11 6.20 27.54
C VAL A 355 -2.94 7.00 27.00
N ALA A 356 -2.49 6.73 25.76
CA ALA A 356 -1.41 7.47 25.12
C ALA A 356 -1.70 8.97 25.00
N LEU A 357 -2.91 9.33 24.56
CA LEU A 357 -3.34 10.73 24.44
C LEU A 357 -3.41 11.43 25.80
N ALA A 358 -3.92 10.76 26.82
CA ALA A 358 -4.01 11.31 28.18
C ALA A 358 -2.62 11.55 28.78
N LEU A 359 -1.62 10.76 28.38
CA LEU A 359 -0.22 10.88 28.81
C LEU A 359 0.59 11.89 27.98
N GLY A 360 -0.02 12.58 27.02
CA GLY A 360 0.66 13.60 26.24
C GLY A 360 1.29 13.13 24.92
N LEU A 361 1.03 11.90 24.47
CA LEU A 361 1.48 11.40 23.18
C LEU A 361 0.47 11.71 22.08
N ASP A 362 0.94 12.29 20.97
CA ASP A 362 0.12 12.35 19.76
C ASP A 362 -0.16 10.91 19.30
N THR A 363 -1.39 10.65 18.85
CA THR A 363 -1.82 9.28 18.58
C THR A 363 -2.53 9.17 17.24
N LEU A 364 -2.14 8.17 16.46
CA LEU A 364 -2.82 7.73 15.26
C LEU A 364 -3.27 6.29 15.45
N ARG A 365 -4.53 5.97 15.15
CA ARG A 365 -5.06 4.61 15.23
C ARG A 365 -5.35 4.05 13.85
N HIS A 366 -4.78 2.90 13.52
CA HIS A 366 -5.10 2.20 12.28
C HIS A 366 -6.58 1.76 12.24
N PRO A 367 -7.21 1.75 11.06
CA PRO A 367 -8.59 1.27 10.87
C PRO A 367 -8.74 -0.25 10.97
N ALA A 368 -7.63 -0.99 10.93
CA ALA A 368 -7.56 -2.44 11.09
C ALA A 368 -6.15 -2.82 11.55
N ASN A 369 -5.98 -3.99 12.16
CA ASN A 369 -4.64 -4.50 12.51
C ASN A 369 -3.88 -4.87 11.22
N ARG A 370 -2.75 -4.23 10.97
CA ARG A 370 -1.94 -4.40 9.75
C ARG A 370 -0.63 -5.14 9.99
N GLY A 371 -0.27 -5.38 11.24
CA GLY A 371 0.98 -6.03 11.62
C GLY A 371 2.13 -5.06 11.87
N TYR A 372 3.15 -5.59 12.53
CA TYR A 372 4.29 -4.82 13.05
C TYR A 372 5.06 -4.01 12.00
N GLY A 373 5.32 -4.59 10.82
CA GLY A 373 6.00 -3.89 9.73
C GLY A 373 5.12 -2.79 9.11
N ALA A 374 3.82 -3.00 9.01
CA ALA A 374 2.90 -1.97 8.52
C ALA A 374 2.76 -0.81 9.49
N ASN A 375 2.74 -1.07 10.80
CA ASN A 375 2.76 -0.03 11.83
C ASN A 375 4.03 0.84 11.73
N GLN A 376 5.21 0.21 11.66
CA GLN A 376 6.46 0.93 11.45
C GLN A 376 6.47 1.81 10.19
N LYS A 377 5.89 1.33 9.08
CA LYS A 377 5.75 2.13 7.86
C LYS A 377 4.94 3.40 8.09
N THR A 378 3.81 3.28 8.79
CA THR A 378 2.97 4.45 9.14
C THR A 378 3.76 5.41 10.03
N CYS A 379 4.43 4.92 11.08
CA CYS A 379 5.32 5.73 11.92
C CYS A 379 6.32 6.56 11.10
N TYR A 380 7.09 5.91 10.23
CA TYR A 380 8.13 6.57 9.43
C TYR A 380 7.55 7.55 8.41
N VAL A 381 6.47 7.18 7.73
CA VAL A 381 5.80 8.08 6.78
C VAL A 381 5.32 9.34 7.46
N HIS A 382 4.64 9.23 8.61
CA HIS A 382 4.11 10.40 9.31
C HIS A 382 5.24 11.28 9.86
N ALA A 383 6.29 10.70 10.44
CA ALA A 383 7.45 11.47 10.88
C ALA A 383 8.10 12.25 9.72
N LEU A 384 8.31 11.60 8.57
CA LEU A 384 8.89 12.26 7.38
C LEU A 384 8.00 13.36 6.80
N ARG A 385 6.68 13.16 6.80
CA ARG A 385 5.70 14.17 6.32
C ARG A 385 5.61 15.38 7.24
N GLU A 386 5.83 15.19 8.53
CA GLU A 386 5.89 16.28 9.51
C GLU A 386 7.27 16.97 9.58
N GLY A 387 8.20 16.60 8.70
CA GLY A 387 9.48 17.28 8.57
C GLY A 387 10.57 16.81 9.53
N ALA A 388 10.48 15.59 10.07
CA ALA A 388 11.56 15.02 10.86
C ALA A 388 12.86 14.93 10.04
N ASP A 389 13.99 15.27 10.68
CA ASP A 389 15.35 15.03 10.20
C ASP A 389 15.92 13.73 10.79
N VAL A 390 15.49 13.37 12.00
CA VAL A 390 15.83 12.12 12.67
C VAL A 390 14.57 11.47 13.21
N VAL A 391 14.42 10.17 12.96
CA VAL A 391 13.31 9.37 13.49
C VAL A 391 13.87 8.30 14.41
N VAL A 392 13.46 8.28 15.68
CA VAL A 392 13.84 7.25 16.64
C VAL A 392 12.64 6.40 17.01
N MET A 393 12.78 5.08 16.85
CA MET A 393 11.73 4.14 17.20
C MET A 393 11.92 3.62 18.63
N VAL A 394 10.92 3.84 19.47
CA VAL A 394 10.84 3.29 20.84
C VAL A 394 9.57 2.44 20.92
N HIS A 395 9.69 1.18 21.32
CA HIS A 395 8.51 0.33 21.43
C HIS A 395 7.63 0.79 22.60
N ALA A 396 6.32 0.82 22.38
CA ALA A 396 5.34 1.22 23.40
C ALA A 396 5.23 0.23 24.57
N ASP A 397 5.87 -0.94 24.50
CA ASP A 397 5.84 -1.99 25.51
C ASP A 397 7.00 -1.95 26.52
N ASN A 398 7.79 -0.86 26.50
CA ASN A 398 8.94 -0.61 27.37
C ASN A 398 10.04 -1.69 27.34
N GLN A 399 10.15 -2.46 26.24
CA GLN A 399 11.33 -3.34 26.02
C GLN A 399 12.63 -2.57 25.78
N TYR A 400 12.52 -1.32 25.35
CA TYR A 400 13.64 -0.43 25.07
C TYR A 400 13.56 0.80 25.95
N ASP A 401 14.69 1.13 26.57
CA ASP A 401 14.82 2.21 27.53
C ASP A 401 14.71 3.59 26.86
N PRO A 402 13.63 4.37 27.08
CA PRO A 402 13.45 5.68 26.46
C PRO A 402 14.51 6.70 26.92
N ALA A 403 15.16 6.49 28.06
CA ALA A 403 16.22 7.37 28.55
C ALA A 403 17.44 7.40 27.61
N LEU A 404 17.57 6.43 26.71
CA LEU A 404 18.66 6.35 25.74
C LEU A 404 18.36 7.11 24.43
N ILE A 405 17.18 7.71 24.27
CA ILE A 405 16.84 8.48 23.06
C ILE A 405 17.93 9.51 22.70
N PRO A 406 18.44 10.36 23.63
CA PRO A 406 19.50 11.31 23.31
C PRO A 406 20.76 10.64 22.74
N GLN A 407 21.17 9.51 23.32
CA GLN A 407 22.35 8.76 22.84
C GLN A 407 22.10 8.13 21.46
N MET A 408 20.88 7.67 21.20
CA MET A 408 20.49 7.07 19.93
C MET A 408 20.47 8.09 18.78
N VAL A 409 20.13 9.35 19.03
CA VAL A 409 20.00 10.37 17.99
C VAL A 409 21.28 11.18 17.77
N GLU A 410 22.12 11.32 18.81
CA GLU A 410 23.33 12.15 18.77
C GLU A 410 24.28 11.82 17.59
N PRO A 411 24.60 10.55 17.27
CA PRO A 411 25.47 10.25 16.13
C PRO A 411 24.90 10.70 14.78
N ILE A 412 23.57 10.77 14.65
CA ILE A 412 22.91 11.22 13.42
C ILE A 412 22.91 12.74 13.35
N LEU A 413 22.60 13.41 14.47
CA LEU A 413 22.64 14.87 14.59
C LEU A 413 24.06 15.40 14.32
N ALA A 414 25.09 14.72 14.84
CA ALA A 414 26.49 15.04 14.57
C ALA A 414 26.95 14.70 13.15
N GLY A 415 26.08 14.12 12.31
CA GLY A 415 26.39 13.71 10.95
C GLY A 415 27.38 12.53 10.85
N ALA A 416 27.60 11.79 11.95
CA ALA A 416 28.51 10.65 12.02
C ALA A 416 27.85 9.33 11.56
N ALA A 417 26.53 9.21 11.67
CA ALA A 417 25.76 8.03 11.29
C ALA A 417 24.53 8.38 10.46
N ASP A 418 24.10 7.43 9.62
CA ASP A 418 22.81 7.45 8.95
C ASP A 418 21.78 6.60 9.73
N VAL A 419 22.27 5.60 10.46
CA VAL A 419 21.47 4.68 11.29
C VAL A 419 22.19 4.43 12.60
N VAL A 420 21.46 4.46 13.70
CA VAL A 420 21.95 4.04 15.02
C VAL A 420 21.10 2.87 15.50
N MET A 421 21.74 1.83 15.99
CA MET A 421 21.08 0.62 16.48
C MET A 421 21.49 0.33 17.92
N GLY A 422 20.50 0.09 18.77
CA GLY A 422 20.71 -0.36 20.12
C GLY A 422 20.89 -1.87 20.13
N SER A 423 22.03 -2.37 20.63
CA SER A 423 22.34 -3.80 20.67
C SER A 423 22.41 -4.31 22.11
N ARG A 424 21.68 -5.40 22.35
CA ARG A 424 21.71 -6.17 23.60
C ARG A 424 22.89 -7.12 23.68
N LEU A 425 23.53 -7.39 22.53
CA LEU A 425 24.61 -8.36 22.37
C LEU A 425 26.00 -7.70 22.26
N LEU A 426 26.08 -6.36 22.22
CA LEU A 426 27.35 -5.63 22.15
C LEU A 426 28.19 -5.86 23.41
N ASP A 427 27.59 -5.68 24.59
CA ASP A 427 28.20 -6.02 25.89
C ASP A 427 27.84 -7.44 26.38
N ASP A 428 26.99 -8.15 25.62
CA ASP A 428 26.52 -9.52 25.84
C ASP A 428 25.97 -9.84 27.25
N ARG A 429 25.28 -8.88 27.88
CA ARG A 429 24.58 -9.07 29.17
C ARG A 429 23.12 -9.51 29.02
N ALA A 430 22.69 -9.89 27.81
CA ALA A 430 21.30 -10.18 27.49
C ALA A 430 20.66 -11.28 28.35
N VAL A 431 21.38 -12.37 28.63
CA VAL A 431 20.87 -13.46 29.49
C VAL A 431 20.71 -13.00 30.94
N GLN A 432 21.60 -12.12 31.43
CA GLN A 432 21.49 -11.54 32.77
C GLN A 432 20.29 -10.59 32.88
N GLY A 433 19.96 -9.87 31.79
CA GLY A 433 18.75 -9.05 31.66
C GLY A 433 17.46 -9.83 31.35
N GLY A 434 17.45 -11.15 31.52
CA GLY A 434 16.24 -11.98 31.43
C GLY A 434 15.94 -12.58 30.06
N MET A 435 16.80 -12.43 29.04
CA MET A 435 16.59 -13.09 27.75
C MET A 435 16.65 -14.63 27.90
N PRO A 436 15.64 -15.38 27.43
CA PRO A 436 15.70 -16.83 27.41
C PRO A 436 16.91 -17.35 26.63
N ARG A 437 17.65 -18.31 27.19
CA ARG A 437 18.89 -18.85 26.59
C ARG A 437 18.71 -19.35 25.16
N TRP A 438 17.57 -19.95 24.84
CA TRP A 438 17.29 -20.41 23.48
C TRP A 438 17.13 -19.26 22.48
N LYS A 439 16.56 -18.12 22.90
CA LYS A 439 16.51 -16.89 22.08
C LYS A 439 17.90 -16.31 21.90
N TRP A 440 18.69 -16.26 22.98
CA TRP A 440 20.07 -15.78 22.92
C TRP A 440 20.92 -16.60 21.93
N VAL A 441 20.86 -17.94 22.00
CA VAL A 441 21.55 -18.83 21.05
C VAL A 441 21.04 -18.60 19.63
N GLY A 442 19.72 -18.52 19.43
CA GLY A 442 19.11 -18.27 18.13
C GLY A 442 19.55 -16.94 17.53
N ASN A 443 19.55 -15.86 18.31
CA ASN A 443 19.97 -14.53 17.89
C ASN A 443 21.43 -14.52 17.45
N ARG A 444 22.34 -15.11 18.24
CA ARG A 444 23.77 -15.17 17.88
C ARG A 444 24.01 -16.00 16.63
N PHE A 445 23.32 -17.13 16.51
CA PHE A 445 23.44 -18.01 15.34
C PHE A 445 22.97 -17.31 14.06
N LEU A 446 21.78 -16.69 14.09
CA LEU A 446 21.26 -15.93 12.94
C LEU A 446 22.14 -14.73 12.63
N THR A 447 22.57 -13.97 13.64
CA THR A 447 23.46 -12.81 13.47
C THR A 447 24.76 -13.20 12.77
N ALA A 448 25.34 -14.36 13.08
CA ALA A 448 26.53 -14.86 12.38
C ALA A 448 26.26 -15.17 10.89
N ILE A 449 25.10 -15.74 10.57
CA ILE A 449 24.68 -16.03 9.19
C ILE A 449 24.41 -14.72 8.43
N GLU A 450 23.74 -13.77 9.07
CA GLU A 450 23.38 -12.45 8.54
C GLU A 450 24.64 -11.63 8.23
N ASN A 451 25.59 -11.52 9.18
CA ASN A 451 26.89 -10.89 8.94
C ASN A 451 27.63 -11.51 7.75
N ARG A 452 27.63 -12.84 7.63
CA ARG A 452 28.23 -13.53 6.48
C ARG A 452 27.46 -13.27 5.17
N ALA A 453 26.16 -13.01 5.23
CA ALA A 453 25.33 -12.75 4.07
C ALA A 453 25.42 -11.32 3.56
N PHE A 454 25.38 -10.37 4.48
CA PHE A 454 25.50 -8.94 4.22
C PHE A 454 26.96 -8.53 3.97
N GLY A 455 27.93 -9.28 4.51
CA GLY A 455 29.33 -8.86 4.51
C GLY A 455 29.55 -7.71 5.49
N ALA A 456 28.84 -7.74 6.61
CA ALA A 456 28.86 -6.75 7.67
C ALA A 456 29.32 -7.41 8.99
N HIS A 457 29.48 -6.60 10.03
CA HIS A 457 29.99 -7.02 11.34
C HIS A 457 29.16 -6.45 12.49
N PHE A 458 27.84 -6.42 12.33
CA PHE A 458 26.93 -5.94 13.39
C PHE A 458 26.85 -6.95 14.54
N SER A 459 26.66 -6.44 15.75
CA SER A 459 26.52 -7.26 16.95
C SER A 459 25.14 -7.92 17.10
N GLU A 460 24.08 -7.34 16.51
CA GLU A 460 22.71 -7.87 16.58
C GLU A 460 21.83 -7.42 15.39
N TYR A 461 21.11 -8.33 14.73
CA TYR A 461 20.10 -7.98 13.69
C TYR A 461 18.65 -8.06 14.17
N HIS A 462 18.41 -8.47 15.42
CA HIS A 462 17.07 -8.73 15.94
C HIS A 462 16.62 -7.70 16.98
N THR A 463 17.22 -6.51 16.91
CA THR A 463 16.85 -5.36 17.72
C THR A 463 15.85 -4.47 16.99
N GLY A 464 14.86 -4.01 17.74
CA GLY A 464 13.91 -3.00 17.30
C GLY A 464 14.42 -1.58 17.59
N TYR A 465 15.30 -1.37 18.59
CA TYR A 465 15.69 -0.01 18.98
C TYR A 465 16.61 0.62 17.94
N ARG A 466 16.05 1.50 17.12
CA ARG A 466 16.75 2.09 15.97
C ARG A 466 16.40 3.57 15.84
N ALA A 467 17.40 4.35 15.46
CA ALA A 467 17.22 5.70 14.96
C ALA A 467 17.72 5.77 13.51
N PHE A 468 17.04 6.57 12.70
CA PHE A 468 17.33 6.75 11.29
C PHE A 468 17.40 8.23 10.95
N SER A 469 18.34 8.62 10.09
CA SER A 469 18.24 9.89 9.39
C SER A 469 17.08 9.84 8.40
N ALA A 470 16.41 10.98 8.24
CA ALA A 470 15.33 11.13 7.27
C ALA A 470 15.83 10.88 5.84
N ASP A 471 17.07 11.30 5.54
CA ASP A 471 17.72 11.05 4.25
C ASP A 471 17.91 9.56 3.97
N PHE A 472 18.29 8.77 4.97
CA PHE A 472 18.38 7.33 4.82
C PHE A 472 17.01 6.73 4.50
N LEU A 473 15.98 7.04 5.30
CA LEU A 473 14.61 6.53 5.10
C LEU A 473 14.06 6.91 3.72
N ARG A 474 14.30 8.15 3.24
CA ARG A 474 13.90 8.62 1.91
C ARG A 474 14.65 7.91 0.78
N SER A 475 15.84 7.37 1.06
CA SER A 475 16.69 6.72 0.05
C SER A 475 16.42 5.23 -0.16
N ILE A 476 15.55 4.62 0.64
CA ILE A 476 15.21 3.19 0.58
C ILE A 476 13.70 3.02 0.39
N ALA A 477 13.24 1.98 -0.33
CA ALA A 477 11.80 1.75 -0.49
C ALA A 477 11.24 0.85 0.63
N PHE A 478 11.38 1.28 1.89
CA PHE A 478 10.89 0.52 3.05
C PHE A 478 9.38 0.23 2.99
N LEU A 479 8.61 1.03 2.25
CA LEU A 479 7.17 0.80 2.03
C LEU A 479 6.88 -0.53 1.29
N ARG A 480 7.85 -1.02 0.51
CA ARG A 480 7.77 -2.29 -0.22
C ARG A 480 8.14 -3.53 0.61
N ASN A 481 8.66 -3.32 1.81
CA ASN A 481 8.98 -4.41 2.73
C ASN A 481 7.70 -5.12 3.19
N SER A 482 7.84 -6.21 3.94
CA SER A 482 6.74 -6.93 4.56
C SER A 482 5.98 -6.06 5.55
N ASP A 483 4.70 -6.38 5.76
CA ASP A 483 3.91 -5.82 6.85
C ASP A 483 4.15 -6.58 8.18
N GLU A 484 4.92 -7.66 8.14
CA GLU A 484 5.17 -8.59 9.25
C GLU A 484 6.52 -8.32 9.94
N PHE A 485 6.82 -9.08 11.00
CA PHE A 485 8.10 -9.01 11.74
C PHE A 485 9.38 -9.10 10.88
N VAL A 486 9.33 -9.76 9.71
CA VAL A 486 10.50 -9.86 8.82
C VAL A 486 10.89 -8.50 8.21
N PHE A 487 10.04 -7.48 8.32
CA PHE A 487 10.32 -6.10 7.91
C PHE A 487 11.69 -5.62 8.41
N ASP A 488 12.05 -5.93 9.67
CA ASP A 488 13.32 -5.48 10.25
C ASP A 488 14.53 -6.05 9.49
N GLN A 489 14.42 -7.28 8.99
CA GLN A 489 15.48 -7.91 8.19
C GLN A 489 15.58 -7.34 6.79
N GLU A 490 14.45 -6.94 6.21
CA GLU A 490 14.45 -6.23 4.92
C GLU A 490 15.04 -4.83 5.06
N ILE A 491 14.81 -4.16 6.20
CA ILE A 491 15.50 -2.91 6.56
C ILE A 491 17.01 -3.13 6.66
N PHE A 492 17.50 -4.16 7.37
CA PHE A 492 18.95 -4.44 7.44
C PHE A 492 19.57 -4.75 6.07
N ALA A 493 18.83 -5.44 5.21
CA ALA A 493 19.24 -5.65 3.83
C ALA A 493 19.36 -4.32 3.07
N GLN A 494 18.42 -3.38 3.26
CA GLN A 494 18.44 -2.05 2.68
C GLN A 494 19.57 -1.17 3.27
N ILE A 495 19.81 -1.21 4.59
CA ILE A 495 20.96 -0.55 5.26
C ILE A 495 22.27 -0.98 4.60
N THR A 496 22.48 -2.29 4.47
CA THR A 496 23.70 -2.84 3.87
C THR A 496 23.79 -2.54 2.38
N ALA A 497 22.69 -2.70 1.63
CA ALA A 497 22.66 -2.41 0.19
C ALA A 497 22.99 -0.94 -0.11
N ARG A 498 22.51 -0.03 0.74
CA ARG A 498 22.71 1.42 0.59
C ARG A 498 24.11 1.88 1.02
N GLY A 499 24.85 1.03 1.72
CA GLY A 499 26.15 1.38 2.31
C GLY A 499 26.04 2.41 3.42
N ALA A 500 24.96 2.37 4.20
CA ALA A 500 24.70 3.34 5.25
C ALA A 500 25.77 3.28 6.36
N ARG A 501 26.08 4.44 6.95
CA ARG A 501 26.96 4.55 8.13
C ARG A 501 26.16 4.15 9.36
N VAL A 502 26.58 3.09 10.03
CA VAL A 502 25.88 2.53 11.18
C VAL A 502 26.70 2.67 12.45
N THR A 503 26.08 3.11 13.54
CA THR A 503 26.65 3.11 14.89
C THR A 503 25.85 2.17 15.78
N GLU A 504 26.54 1.35 16.58
CA GLU A 504 25.93 0.46 17.57
C GLU A 504 26.10 1.03 18.98
N ILE A 505 25.02 1.06 19.76
CA ILE A 505 25.04 1.48 21.17
C ILE A 505 24.64 0.28 22.02
N ALA A 506 25.38 0.00 23.10
CA ALA A 506 25.01 -1.05 24.03
C ALA A 506 23.74 -0.64 24.79
N ILE A 507 22.72 -1.50 24.78
CA ILE A 507 21.45 -1.25 25.47
C ILE A 507 21.14 -2.37 26.48
N PRO A 508 20.45 -2.05 27.59
CA PRO A 508 20.02 -3.06 28.55
C PRO A 508 18.96 -3.99 27.91
N THR A 509 18.84 -5.19 28.47
CA THR A 509 17.79 -6.14 28.09
C THR A 509 16.70 -6.11 29.15
N ARG A 510 15.46 -5.84 28.74
CA ARG A 510 14.27 -5.79 29.61
C ARG A 510 13.26 -6.85 29.17
N TYR A 511 13.29 -8.04 29.79
CA TYR A 511 12.24 -9.06 29.62
C TYR A 511 11.41 -9.15 30.90
N PHE A 512 10.16 -8.69 30.85
CA PHE A 512 9.18 -8.80 31.94
C PHE A 512 7.86 -9.37 31.40
N HIS A 513 6.96 -9.79 32.29
CA HIS A 513 5.79 -10.59 31.93
C HIS A 513 4.79 -9.83 31.05
N GLU A 514 4.70 -8.52 31.25
CA GLU A 514 3.82 -7.58 30.55
C GLU A 514 4.39 -7.15 29.19
N ALA A 515 5.68 -7.40 28.91
CA ALA A 515 6.30 -7.11 27.63
C ALA A 515 5.90 -8.15 26.56
N SER A 516 5.71 -7.69 25.32
CA SER A 516 5.32 -8.58 24.22
C SER A 516 6.42 -9.59 23.88
N SER A 517 6.24 -10.86 24.26
CA SER A 517 7.21 -11.91 23.94
C SER A 517 6.75 -12.80 22.77
N VAL A 518 7.60 -12.93 21.77
CA VAL A 518 7.36 -13.83 20.63
C VAL A 518 7.48 -15.29 21.07
N SER A 519 6.50 -16.12 20.70
CA SER A 519 6.46 -17.56 20.99
C SER A 519 7.48 -18.34 20.13
N PHE A 520 7.84 -19.55 20.56
CA PHE A 520 8.81 -20.39 19.84
C PHE A 520 8.43 -20.68 18.37
N PRO A 521 7.19 -21.10 18.04
CA PRO A 521 6.81 -21.33 16.64
C PRO A 521 6.93 -20.07 15.78
N THR A 522 6.56 -18.92 16.34
CA THR A 522 6.69 -17.63 15.65
C THR A 522 8.15 -17.26 15.44
N SER A 523 9.03 -17.51 16.42
CA SER A 523 10.48 -17.33 16.28
C SER A 523 11.09 -18.23 15.20
N VAL A 524 10.65 -19.49 15.07
CA VAL A 524 11.10 -20.39 14.01
C VAL A 524 10.64 -19.90 12.64
N LYS A 525 9.36 -19.53 12.49
CA LYS A 525 8.83 -18.96 11.25
C LYS A 525 9.59 -17.68 10.86
N TYR A 526 9.90 -16.83 11.83
CA TYR A 526 10.72 -15.64 11.64
C TYR A 526 12.11 -16.00 11.12
N GLY A 527 12.84 -16.90 11.80
CA GLY A 527 14.17 -17.33 11.37
C GLY A 527 14.21 -17.90 9.96
N LEU A 528 13.23 -18.72 9.57
CA LEU A 528 13.12 -19.23 8.20
C LEU A 528 12.88 -18.11 7.17
N ARG A 529 12.02 -17.13 7.49
CA ARG A 529 11.79 -15.97 6.63
C ARG A 529 13.04 -15.09 6.51
N THR A 530 13.80 -14.92 7.58
CA THR A 530 15.11 -14.25 7.55
C THR A 530 16.03 -14.91 6.52
N LEU A 531 16.15 -16.24 6.52
CA LEU A 531 16.98 -16.95 5.54
C LEU A 531 16.54 -16.70 4.09
N VAL A 532 15.23 -16.57 3.84
CA VAL A 532 14.70 -16.19 2.52
C VAL A 532 15.14 -14.78 2.12
N VAL A 533 15.07 -13.81 3.04
CA VAL A 533 15.57 -12.45 2.82
C VAL A 533 17.06 -12.46 2.48
N LEU A 534 17.88 -13.21 3.22
CA LEU A 534 19.32 -13.32 2.96
C LEU A 534 19.63 -13.97 1.61
N ALA A 535 18.89 -15.02 1.24
CA ALA A 535 19.02 -15.66 -0.07
C ALA A 535 18.69 -14.68 -1.20
N ARG A 536 17.57 -13.96 -1.07
CA ARG A 536 17.16 -12.91 -2.02
C ARG A 536 18.21 -11.81 -2.12
N TYR A 537 18.70 -11.29 -0.99
CA TYR A 537 19.77 -10.29 -0.93
C TYR A 537 21.02 -10.71 -1.70
N ARG A 538 21.50 -11.93 -1.50
CA ARG A 538 22.67 -12.41 -2.25
C ARG A 538 22.43 -12.52 -3.75
N VAL A 539 21.23 -12.94 -4.17
CA VAL A 539 20.86 -13.05 -5.59
C VAL A 539 20.81 -11.67 -6.24
N ASP A 540 20.13 -10.74 -5.59
CA ASP A 540 19.88 -9.39 -6.09
C ASP A 540 21.18 -8.56 -6.11
N ARG A 541 22.01 -8.67 -5.07
CA ARG A 541 23.36 -8.09 -5.03
C ARG A 541 24.25 -8.59 -6.17
N LYS A 542 24.25 -9.91 -6.45
CA LYS A 542 25.00 -10.48 -7.59
C LYS A 542 24.51 -9.96 -8.94
N ARG A 543 23.23 -9.64 -9.05
CA ARG A 543 22.61 -9.10 -10.28
C ARG A 543 22.82 -7.60 -10.44
N GLY A 544 23.38 -6.91 -9.45
CA GLY A 544 23.40 -5.44 -9.40
C GLY A 544 21.99 -4.84 -9.34
N ARG A 545 21.01 -5.62 -8.87
CA ARG A 545 19.58 -5.30 -8.88
C ARG A 545 19.00 -5.62 -7.51
N TRP A 546 19.41 -4.89 -6.47
CA TRP A 546 18.51 -4.75 -5.33
C TRP A 546 17.43 -3.80 -5.79
N ALA A 547 16.30 -4.38 -6.23
CA ALA A 547 15.11 -3.57 -6.49
C ALA A 547 14.80 -2.88 -5.17
N LEU A 548 14.93 -1.56 -5.18
CA LEU A 548 14.48 -0.68 -4.11
C LEU A 548 13.13 -1.17 -3.60
#